data_AF-A0A962PKN8-F1
#
_entry.id   AF-A0A962PKN8-F1
#
_cell.length_a   1.000
_cell.length_b   1.000
_cell.length_c   1.000
_cell.angle_alpha   90.00
_cell.angle_beta   90.00
_cell.angle_gamma   90.00
#
_symmetry.space_group_name_H-M   'P 1'
#
loop_
_entity.id
_entity.type
_entity.pdbx_description
1 polymer ?
#
loop_
_entity_poly.entity_id
_entity_poly.type
_entity_poly.pdbx_seq_one_letter_code
_entity_poly.pdbx_strand_id
1 'polypeptide(L)'
;MRPFNIYQIIFCFFLLLVVLFDSSHGFANEKMNVPEGIVYKEASDEINIKAEEKLRKALEGDSVSFQSLLPPEMETLSYVGTFLSSKLMSNVPKEILKILTCIKLNTPLSGLTIVSQNYAASATKQRKLLAELLSEHIKIGKNFKIRKLSREDMVVVWFFIGWDFDEPIFLVEDDNKKYVFDFDSTGQNLFWIDEISHPCIQLGQPGVGALTSCRCLVPNLENNKYDLSFVESCGDSADVAHAERK
;
A
#
# COMPACT_ATOMS: atom_id res chain seq x y z
N MET A 1 55.63 23.45 6.38
CA MET A 1 54.17 23.61 6.15
C MET A 1 53.97 23.94 4.69
N ARG A 2 53.28 23.09 3.91
CA ARG A 2 52.96 23.40 2.51
C ARG A 2 51.66 24.22 2.50
N PRO A 3 51.58 25.33 1.76
CA PRO A 3 50.34 26.11 1.66
C PRO A 3 49.28 25.27 0.97
N PHE A 4 48.10 25.15 1.59
CA PHE A 4 46.94 24.53 0.95
C PHE A 4 46.54 25.37 -0.26
N ASN A 5 46.45 24.72 -1.42
CA ASN A 5 46.12 25.37 -2.67
C ASN A 5 44.61 25.68 -2.70
N ILE A 6 44.26 26.97 -2.77
CA ILE A 6 42.87 27.43 -2.73
C ILE A 6 42.01 26.84 -3.86
N TYR A 7 42.64 26.52 -5.00
CA TYR A 7 41.98 25.86 -6.12
C TYR A 7 41.52 24.44 -5.78
N GLN A 8 42.23 23.75 -4.87
CA GLN A 8 41.89 22.39 -4.44
C GLN A 8 40.66 22.39 -3.52
N ILE A 9 40.51 23.42 -2.68
CA ILE A 9 39.34 23.60 -1.81
C ILE A 9 38.10 23.95 -2.66
N ILE A 10 38.24 24.87 -3.62
CA ILE A 10 37.14 25.25 -4.52
C ILE A 10 36.70 24.06 -5.37
N PHE A 11 37.65 23.27 -5.90
CA PHE A 11 37.34 22.07 -6.66
C PHE A 11 36.60 21.01 -5.83
N CYS A 12 37.03 20.75 -4.59
CA CYS A 12 36.31 19.83 -3.69
C CYS A 12 34.90 20.33 -3.34
N PHE A 13 34.71 21.64 -3.13
CA PHE A 13 33.39 22.20 -2.82
C PHE A 13 32.43 22.14 -4.02
N PHE A 14 32.96 22.37 -5.23
CA PHE A 14 32.17 22.26 -6.46
C PHE A 14 31.79 20.80 -6.75
N LEU A 15 32.70 19.85 -6.52
CA LEU A 15 32.43 18.42 -6.68
C LEU A 15 31.40 17.93 -5.65
N LEU A 16 31.44 18.46 -4.42
CA LEU A 16 30.44 18.17 -3.39
C LEU A 16 29.05 18.72 -3.79
N LEU A 17 28.98 19.91 -4.38
CA LEU A 17 27.73 20.49 -4.87
C LEU A 17 27.15 19.69 -6.03
N VAL A 18 27.95 19.24 -6.99
CA VAL A 18 27.47 18.41 -8.12
C VAL A 18 26.90 17.07 -7.64
N VAL A 19 27.55 16.43 -6.65
CA VAL A 19 27.05 15.16 -6.07
C VAL A 19 25.76 15.36 -5.28
N LEU A 20 25.55 16.53 -4.66
CA LEU A 20 24.32 16.84 -3.95
C LEU A 20 23.13 17.18 -4.88
N PHE A 21 23.38 17.58 -6.13
CA PHE A 21 22.33 17.86 -7.11
C PHE A 21 21.86 16.63 -7.91
N ASP A 22 22.66 15.55 -7.99
CA ASP A 22 22.29 14.32 -8.72
C ASP A 22 21.40 13.35 -7.91
N SER A 23 21.04 13.69 -6.68
CA SER A 23 20.22 12.83 -5.81
C SER A 23 18.72 13.04 -5.96
N SER A 24 18.26 13.89 -6.89
CA SER A 24 16.85 13.95 -7.27
C SER A 24 16.48 12.65 -7.98
N HIS A 25 16.05 11.66 -7.19
CA HIS A 25 15.38 10.45 -7.63
C HIS A 25 14.02 10.84 -8.21
N GLY A 26 14.02 11.56 -9.34
CA GLY A 26 12.82 11.80 -10.10
C GLY A 26 12.43 10.50 -10.79
N PHE A 27 11.16 10.10 -10.70
CA PHE A 27 10.55 9.03 -11.50
C PHE A 27 10.48 9.38 -13.01
N ALA A 28 11.46 10.12 -13.53
CA ALA A 28 11.40 10.76 -14.84
C ALA A 28 11.29 9.73 -15.97
N ASN A 29 10.14 9.75 -16.65
CA ASN A 29 9.88 9.26 -18.01
C ASN A 29 9.99 7.75 -18.32
N GLU A 30 10.09 6.86 -17.34
CA GLU A 30 9.89 5.43 -17.66
C GLU A 30 8.40 5.16 -17.85
N LYS A 31 7.98 5.05 -19.13
CA LYS A 31 6.59 4.75 -19.50
C LYS A 31 6.14 3.51 -18.76
N MET A 32 5.06 3.63 -17.99
CA MET A 32 4.60 2.54 -17.17
C MET A 32 4.18 1.35 -18.01
N ASN A 33 4.71 0.17 -17.69
CA ASN A 33 4.34 -1.07 -18.37
C ASN A 33 3.09 -1.65 -17.72
N VAL A 34 1.91 -1.24 -18.17
CA VAL A 34 0.63 -1.65 -17.60
C VAL A 34 0.19 -3.01 -18.17
N PRO A 35 -0.20 -4.00 -17.35
CA PRO A 35 -0.76 -5.27 -17.83
C PRO A 35 -2.01 -5.09 -18.69
N GLU A 36 -2.25 -6.04 -19.61
CA GLU A 36 -3.46 -6.04 -20.45
C GLU A 36 -4.73 -6.11 -19.59
N GLY A 37 -5.74 -5.29 -19.91
CA GLY A 37 -7.02 -5.26 -19.18
C GLY A 37 -7.04 -4.34 -17.95
N ILE A 38 -5.89 -3.83 -17.52
CA ILE A 38 -5.79 -2.86 -16.43
C ILE A 38 -5.89 -1.44 -17.00
N VAL A 39 -6.81 -0.64 -16.45
CA VAL A 39 -6.89 0.79 -16.72
C VAL A 39 -6.00 1.53 -15.72
N TYR A 40 -5.14 2.38 -16.25
CA TYR A 40 -4.15 3.14 -15.48
C TYR A 40 -4.12 4.59 -15.95
N LYS A 41 -4.21 5.53 -15.00
CA LYS A 41 -4.14 6.98 -15.26
C LYS A 41 -2.95 7.56 -14.52
N GLU A 42 -2.02 8.11 -15.29
CA GLU A 42 -0.84 8.80 -14.75
C GLU A 42 -1.22 10.21 -14.28
N ALA A 43 -0.65 10.62 -13.14
CA ALA A 43 -0.72 11.98 -12.64
C ALA A 43 0.49 12.78 -13.17
N SER A 44 0.46 14.10 -13.00
CA SER A 44 1.67 14.88 -13.29
C SER A 44 2.80 14.53 -12.34
N ASP A 45 4.04 14.68 -12.79
CA ASP A 45 5.23 14.49 -11.95
C ASP A 45 5.16 15.34 -10.66
N GLU A 46 4.63 16.55 -10.75
CA GLU A 46 4.44 17.44 -9.60
C GLU A 46 3.53 16.82 -8.52
N ILE A 47 2.40 16.22 -8.93
CA ILE A 47 1.46 15.59 -8.00
C ILE A 47 2.09 14.33 -7.38
N ASN A 48 2.78 13.51 -8.18
CA ASN A 48 3.48 12.32 -7.71
C ASN A 48 4.58 12.65 -6.70
N ILE A 49 5.46 13.61 -7.01
CA ILE A 49 6.55 14.05 -6.12
C ILE A 49 5.97 14.55 -4.79
N LYS A 50 4.91 15.37 -4.84
CA LYS A 50 4.27 15.91 -3.63
C LYS A 50 3.70 14.81 -2.75
N ALA A 51 3.02 13.83 -3.33
CA ALA A 51 2.46 12.70 -2.59
C ALA A 51 3.56 11.80 -2.00
N GLU A 52 4.61 11.50 -2.77
CA GLU A 52 5.75 10.72 -2.31
C GLU A 52 6.48 11.38 -1.14
N GLU A 53 6.76 12.68 -1.22
CA GLU A 53 7.38 13.43 -0.11
C GLU A 53 6.53 13.38 1.16
N LYS A 54 5.21 13.49 1.01
CA LYS A 54 4.26 13.43 2.13
C LYS A 54 4.27 12.04 2.77
N LEU A 55 4.21 10.99 1.94
CA LEU A 55 4.30 9.60 2.37
C LEU A 55 5.61 9.33 3.08
N ARG A 56 6.73 9.77 2.51
CA ARG A 56 8.06 9.65 3.08
C ARG A 56 8.13 10.29 4.46
N LYS A 57 7.68 11.54 4.61
CA LYS A 57 7.62 12.23 5.91
C LYS A 57 6.75 11.51 6.96
N ALA A 58 5.68 10.84 6.55
CA ALA A 58 4.82 10.08 7.45
C ALA A 58 5.47 8.78 7.95
N LEU A 59 6.38 8.21 7.17
CA LEU A 59 7.10 6.96 7.45
C LEU A 59 8.48 7.18 8.08
N GLU A 60 9.06 8.37 7.91
CA GLU A 60 10.35 8.75 8.49
C GLU A 60 10.24 9.05 10.00
N GLY A 61 11.33 8.75 10.71
CA GLY A 61 11.46 8.97 12.16
C GLY A 61 11.36 7.68 12.98
N ASP A 62 11.39 7.84 14.31
CA ASP A 62 11.28 6.71 15.24
C ASP A 62 9.83 6.24 15.44
N SER A 63 8.85 7.06 15.04
CA SER A 63 7.42 6.75 15.12
C SER A 63 6.71 7.15 13.83
N VAL A 64 6.21 6.16 13.09
CA VAL A 64 5.33 6.37 11.93
C VAL A 64 4.06 7.11 12.37
N SER A 65 3.62 8.09 11.58
CA SER A 65 2.41 8.85 11.86
C SER A 65 1.58 9.08 10.59
N PHE A 66 0.41 8.45 10.53
CA PHE A 66 -0.50 8.56 9.39
C PHE A 66 -1.47 9.75 9.47
N GLN A 67 -1.49 10.48 10.58
CA GLN A 67 -2.46 11.55 10.81
C GLN A 67 -2.41 12.65 9.74
N SER A 68 -1.22 12.93 9.20
CA SER A 68 -1.03 13.93 8.15
C SER A 68 -1.48 13.44 6.77
N LEU A 69 -1.54 12.12 6.55
CA LEU A 69 -1.95 11.52 5.28
C LEU A 69 -3.46 11.42 5.15
N LEU A 70 -4.20 11.33 6.25
CA LEU A 70 -5.66 11.23 6.21
C LEU A 70 -6.31 12.61 5.96
N PRO A 71 -7.46 12.65 5.26
CA PRO A 71 -8.10 13.90 4.89
C PRO A 71 -8.65 14.68 6.09
N PRO A 72 -8.59 16.02 6.06
CA PRO A 72 -9.22 16.88 7.07
C PRO A 72 -10.75 16.76 7.03
N GLU A 73 -11.43 17.30 8.05
CA GLU A 73 -12.88 17.13 8.25
C GLU A 73 -13.71 17.38 6.98
N MET A 74 -14.73 16.54 6.74
CA MET A 74 -15.65 16.56 5.57
C MET A 74 -15.06 16.19 4.19
N GLU A 75 -13.76 15.95 4.06
CA GLU A 75 -13.16 15.51 2.79
C GLU A 75 -13.00 13.99 2.75
N THR A 76 -13.57 13.35 1.72
CA THR A 76 -13.32 11.96 1.26
C THR A 76 -13.25 10.81 2.31
N LEU A 77 -13.33 9.58 1.82
CA LEU A 77 -13.23 8.37 2.61
C LEU A 77 -11.78 7.87 2.56
N SER A 78 -11.20 7.50 3.70
CA SER A 78 -9.98 6.67 3.71
C SER A 78 -10.34 5.23 4.01
N TYR A 79 -9.75 4.31 3.25
CA TYR A 79 -10.14 2.92 3.19
C TYR A 79 -8.94 1.99 3.43
N VAL A 80 -9.13 0.93 4.19
CA VAL A 80 -8.13 -0.12 4.45
C VAL A 80 -8.52 -1.36 3.67
N GLY A 81 -7.62 -1.85 2.84
CA GLY A 81 -7.81 -3.02 2.00
C GLY A 81 -7.92 -4.33 2.77
N THR A 82 -8.08 -5.41 2.02
CA THR A 82 -8.52 -6.71 2.52
C THR A 82 -7.47 -7.36 3.42
N PHE A 83 -6.19 -7.31 3.03
CA PHE A 83 -5.14 -8.01 3.75
C PHE A 83 -4.76 -7.31 5.05
N LEU A 84 -4.65 -5.98 5.00
CA LEU A 84 -4.40 -5.16 6.17
C LEU A 84 -5.60 -5.20 7.13
N SER A 85 -6.84 -5.17 6.61
CA SER A 85 -8.03 -5.34 7.44
C SER A 85 -8.07 -6.70 8.14
N SER A 86 -7.68 -7.78 7.46
CA SER A 86 -7.52 -9.12 8.06
C SER A 86 -6.59 -9.11 9.28
N LYS A 87 -5.44 -8.43 9.14
CA LYS A 87 -4.47 -8.28 10.22
C LYS A 87 -5.01 -7.45 11.37
N LEU A 88 -5.70 -6.36 11.08
CA LEU A 88 -6.34 -5.55 12.12
C LEU A 88 -7.41 -6.36 12.87
N MET A 89 -8.25 -7.14 12.18
CA MET A 89 -9.25 -7.99 12.83
C MET A 89 -8.65 -9.03 13.78
N SER A 90 -7.45 -9.52 13.47
CA SER A 90 -6.76 -10.53 14.28
C SER A 90 -6.08 -9.94 15.51
N ASN A 91 -5.70 -8.65 15.46
CA ASN A 91 -4.89 -8.00 16.48
C ASN A 91 -5.61 -6.90 17.27
N VAL A 92 -6.75 -6.39 16.78
CA VAL A 92 -7.49 -5.27 17.37
C VAL A 92 -8.83 -5.77 17.93
N PRO A 93 -9.17 -5.40 19.18
CA PRO A 93 -10.48 -5.72 19.76
C PRO A 93 -11.65 -5.28 18.87
N LYS A 94 -12.63 -6.18 18.66
CA LYS A 94 -13.81 -5.92 17.80
C LYS A 94 -14.56 -4.65 18.19
N GLU A 95 -14.64 -4.31 19.48
CA GLU A 95 -15.32 -3.09 19.95
C GLU A 95 -14.65 -1.80 19.47
N ILE A 96 -13.33 -1.82 19.29
CA ILE A 96 -12.58 -0.70 18.71
C ILE A 96 -12.89 -0.60 17.21
N LEU A 97 -12.86 -1.73 16.50
CA LEU A 97 -13.14 -1.78 15.06
C LEU A 97 -14.58 -1.35 14.71
N LYS A 98 -15.56 -1.54 15.60
CA LYS A 98 -16.94 -1.05 15.43
C LYS A 98 -17.06 0.47 15.33
N ILE A 99 -16.03 1.22 15.74
CA ILE A 99 -16.00 2.67 15.57
C ILE A 99 -15.80 3.01 14.09
N LEU A 100 -15.01 2.21 13.36
CA LEU A 100 -14.81 2.36 11.92
C LEU A 100 -16.02 1.86 11.12
N THR A 101 -16.16 2.35 9.91
CA THR A 101 -17.18 1.87 8.99
C THR A 101 -16.72 0.56 8.37
N CYS A 102 -17.44 -0.54 8.63
CA CYS A 102 -17.16 -1.82 8.00
C CYS A 102 -17.72 -1.83 6.57
N ILE A 103 -16.84 -2.13 5.60
CA ILE A 103 -17.18 -2.30 4.18
C ILE A 103 -17.01 -3.77 3.82
N LYS A 104 -18.07 -4.37 3.29
CA LYS A 104 -18.03 -5.74 2.78
C LYS A 104 -17.89 -5.71 1.27
N LEU A 105 -16.81 -6.28 0.75
CA LEU A 105 -16.63 -6.48 -0.67
C LEU A 105 -16.97 -7.93 -1.02
N ASN A 106 -17.73 -8.10 -2.11
CA ASN A 106 -18.12 -9.40 -2.63
C ASN A 106 -17.41 -9.58 -3.98
N THR A 107 -16.33 -10.37 -4.00
CA THR A 107 -15.53 -10.60 -5.21
C THR A 107 -15.92 -11.95 -5.81
N PRO A 108 -16.48 -11.99 -7.03
CA PRO A 108 -16.79 -13.25 -7.70
C PRO A 108 -15.49 -13.95 -8.13
N LEU A 109 -15.38 -15.25 -7.86
CA LEU A 109 -14.26 -16.10 -8.29
C LEU A 109 -14.79 -17.46 -8.75
N SER A 110 -14.85 -17.68 -10.07
CA SER A 110 -15.17 -18.99 -10.68
C SER A 110 -16.39 -19.71 -10.09
N GLY A 111 -17.51 -18.99 -9.92
CA GLY A 111 -18.75 -19.53 -9.34
C GLY A 111 -18.82 -19.49 -7.81
N LEU A 112 -17.77 -19.01 -7.14
CA LEU A 112 -17.75 -18.65 -5.73
C LEU A 112 -17.87 -17.13 -5.57
N THR A 113 -18.27 -16.69 -4.38
CA THR A 113 -18.19 -15.28 -3.97
C THR A 113 -17.34 -15.18 -2.73
N ILE A 114 -16.22 -14.48 -2.83
CA ILE A 114 -15.35 -14.14 -1.72
C ILE A 114 -15.96 -12.94 -1.02
N VAL A 115 -16.16 -13.02 0.29
CA VAL A 115 -16.60 -11.88 1.09
C VAL A 115 -15.46 -11.42 1.97
N SER A 116 -14.88 -10.26 1.64
CA SER A 116 -13.88 -9.62 2.50
C SER A 116 -14.52 -8.54 3.36
N GLN A 117 -14.06 -8.46 4.61
CA GLN A 117 -14.40 -7.38 5.53
C GLN A 117 -13.25 -6.39 5.56
N ASN A 118 -13.58 -5.13 5.33
CA ASN A 118 -12.65 -4.05 5.22
C ASN A 118 -13.11 -2.88 6.09
N TYR A 119 -12.25 -1.91 6.36
CA TYR A 119 -12.58 -0.78 7.21
C TYR A 119 -12.34 0.55 6.54
N ALA A 120 -13.18 1.52 6.88
CA ALA A 120 -13.06 2.87 6.36
C ALA A 120 -13.34 3.92 7.42
N ALA A 121 -12.83 5.13 7.18
CA ALA A 121 -12.99 6.27 8.05
C ALA A 121 -13.44 7.50 7.24
N SER A 122 -14.62 8.03 7.56
CA SER A 122 -15.13 9.29 6.99
C SER A 122 -15.41 10.36 8.03
N ALA A 123 -15.62 9.99 9.31
CA ALA A 123 -15.78 10.95 10.40
C ALA A 123 -14.45 11.25 11.11
N THR A 124 -14.29 12.44 11.70
CA THR A 124 -13.08 12.86 12.43
C THR A 124 -12.61 11.83 13.46
N LYS A 125 -13.54 11.32 14.29
CA LYS A 125 -13.25 10.29 15.29
C LYS A 125 -12.73 9.00 14.67
N GLN A 126 -13.30 8.59 13.53
CA GLN A 126 -12.88 7.39 12.81
C GLN A 126 -11.49 7.57 12.22
N ARG A 127 -11.18 8.75 11.68
CA ARG A 127 -9.88 9.03 11.06
C ARG A 127 -8.77 9.09 12.08
N LYS A 128 -9.01 9.73 13.22
CA LYS A 128 -8.05 9.71 14.33
C LYS A 128 -7.75 8.28 14.77
N LEU A 129 -8.78 7.48 14.98
CA LEU A 129 -8.62 6.07 15.32
C LEU A 129 -7.88 5.30 14.21
N LEU A 130 -8.23 5.51 12.94
CA LEU A 130 -7.57 4.86 11.82
C LEU A 130 -6.08 5.24 11.77
N ALA A 131 -5.74 6.52 11.93
CA ALA A 131 -4.36 6.96 11.97
C ALA A 131 -3.58 6.30 13.11
N GLU A 132 -4.18 6.19 14.30
CA GLU A 132 -3.59 5.49 15.46
C GLU A 132 -3.35 4.01 15.14
N LEU A 133 -4.36 3.30 14.62
CA LEU A 133 -4.25 1.88 14.26
C LEU A 133 -3.21 1.64 13.15
N LEU A 134 -3.19 2.47 12.11
CA LEU A 134 -2.18 2.36 11.05
C LEU A 134 -0.77 2.58 11.61
N SER A 135 -0.59 3.57 12.48
CA SER A 135 0.71 3.89 13.09
C SER A 135 1.19 2.77 14.03
N GLU A 136 0.24 2.12 14.70
CA GLU A 136 0.52 0.99 15.59
C GLU A 136 0.86 -0.30 14.82
N HIS A 137 0.15 -0.61 13.72
CA HIS A 137 0.23 -1.91 13.06
C HIS A 137 1.07 -1.94 11.78
N ILE A 138 1.37 -0.79 11.17
CA ILE A 138 2.29 -0.73 10.04
C ILE A 138 3.71 -0.63 10.58
N LYS A 139 4.49 -1.67 10.31
CA LYS A 139 5.90 -1.76 10.69
C LYS A 139 6.72 -1.86 9.41
N ILE A 140 7.41 -0.79 9.10
CA ILE A 140 8.35 -0.72 7.99
C ILE A 140 9.76 -0.50 8.54
N GLY A 141 10.73 -1.22 8.00
CA GLY A 141 12.14 -1.13 8.36
C GLY A 141 12.76 0.19 7.92
N LYS A 142 13.86 0.58 8.57
CA LYS A 142 14.52 1.88 8.34
C LYS A 142 15.03 2.08 6.92
N ASN A 143 15.27 1.00 6.18
CA ASN A 143 15.80 1.03 4.81
C ASN A 143 14.71 0.80 3.76
N PHE A 144 13.49 1.28 4.03
CA PHE A 144 12.37 1.12 3.10
C PHE A 144 12.60 1.89 1.79
N LYS A 145 11.94 1.43 0.74
CA LYS A 145 11.89 2.08 -0.57
C LYS A 145 10.46 2.49 -0.85
N ILE A 146 10.29 3.66 -1.47
CA ILE A 146 9.03 4.07 -2.09
C ILE A 146 9.26 4.00 -3.59
N ARG A 147 8.39 3.29 -4.30
CA ARG A 147 8.45 3.17 -5.76
C ARG A 147 7.06 3.04 -6.36
N LYS A 148 6.95 3.19 -7.68
CA LYS A 148 5.73 2.83 -8.40
C LYS A 148 5.51 1.31 -8.37
N LEU A 149 4.25 0.89 -8.56
CA LEU A 149 3.87 -0.52 -8.66
C LEU A 149 4.58 -1.18 -9.87
N SER A 150 5.07 -2.41 -9.71
CA SER A 150 5.48 -3.22 -10.86
C SER A 150 4.25 -3.85 -11.53
N ARG A 151 4.46 -4.54 -12.65
CA ARG A 151 3.40 -5.33 -13.30
C ARG A 151 2.80 -6.37 -12.38
N GLU A 152 3.64 -7.10 -11.66
CA GLU A 152 3.26 -8.11 -10.70
C GLU A 152 2.44 -7.50 -9.56
N ASP A 153 2.89 -6.36 -9.02
CA ASP A 153 2.17 -5.67 -7.95
C ASP A 153 0.78 -5.20 -8.43
N MET A 154 0.68 -4.63 -9.64
CA MET A 154 -0.60 -4.21 -10.24
C MET A 154 -1.58 -5.36 -10.41
N VAL A 155 -1.12 -6.52 -10.89
CA VAL A 155 -1.99 -7.68 -11.10
C VAL A 155 -2.60 -8.14 -9.78
N VAL A 156 -1.79 -8.21 -8.72
CA VAL A 156 -2.26 -8.57 -7.37
C VAL A 156 -3.25 -7.54 -6.85
N VAL A 157 -2.92 -6.24 -6.93
CA VAL A 157 -3.77 -5.17 -6.40
C VAL A 157 -5.08 -5.06 -7.17
N TRP A 158 -5.04 -5.12 -8.51
CA TRP A 158 -6.20 -4.99 -9.38
C TRP A 158 -7.28 -6.02 -9.02
N PHE A 159 -6.88 -7.24 -8.67
CA PHE A 159 -7.80 -8.30 -8.28
C PHE A 159 -8.70 -7.94 -7.07
N PHE A 160 -8.23 -7.06 -6.19
CA PHE A 160 -8.93 -6.71 -4.95
C PHE A 160 -9.59 -5.33 -4.93
N ILE A 161 -9.24 -4.46 -5.88
CA ILE A 161 -9.86 -3.14 -6.00
C ILE A 161 -11.03 -3.19 -6.99
N GLY A 162 -12.03 -2.35 -6.73
CA GLY A 162 -13.20 -2.21 -7.60
C GLY A 162 -13.12 -0.99 -8.53
N TRP A 163 -11.95 -0.39 -8.67
CA TRP A 163 -11.70 0.86 -9.41
C TRP A 163 -10.43 0.75 -10.28
N ASP A 164 -10.29 1.68 -11.21
CA ASP A 164 -9.09 1.84 -12.04
C ASP A 164 -7.92 2.37 -11.20
N PHE A 165 -6.68 2.12 -11.61
CA PHE A 165 -5.55 2.81 -11.00
C PHE A 165 -5.51 4.27 -11.45
N ASP A 166 -5.49 5.17 -10.48
CA ASP A 166 -5.28 6.60 -10.68
C ASP A 166 -4.11 7.02 -9.80
N GLU A 167 -3.06 7.60 -10.39
CA GLU A 167 -1.94 8.11 -9.60
C GLU A 167 -2.37 9.32 -8.76
N PRO A 168 -1.75 9.54 -7.58
CA PRO A 168 -0.54 8.86 -7.09
C PRO A 168 -0.81 7.55 -6.36
N ILE A 169 -0.14 6.48 -6.81
CA ILE A 169 -0.14 5.18 -6.14
C ILE A 169 1.30 4.65 -6.01
N PHE A 170 1.67 4.28 -4.79
CA PHE A 170 3.01 3.86 -4.45
C PHE A 170 3.03 2.51 -3.75
N LEU A 171 4.09 1.75 -4.00
CA LEU A 171 4.51 0.66 -3.15
C LEU A 171 5.59 1.15 -2.19
N VAL A 172 5.37 0.91 -0.90
CA VAL A 172 6.39 1.04 0.14
C VAL A 172 6.83 -0.35 0.54
N GLU A 173 8.11 -0.65 0.38
CA GLU A 173 8.65 -1.97 0.67
C GLU A 173 9.95 -1.95 1.45
N ASP A 174 10.12 -2.94 2.31
CA ASP A 174 11.39 -3.33 2.92
C ASP A 174 11.65 -4.82 2.63
N ASP A 175 12.65 -5.42 3.30
CA ASP A 175 13.00 -6.83 3.09
C ASP A 175 11.88 -7.83 3.47
N ASN A 176 10.86 -7.39 4.22
CA ASN A 176 9.83 -8.25 4.81
C ASN A 176 8.41 -7.89 4.38
N LYS A 177 8.16 -6.62 4.05
CA LYS A 177 6.82 -6.04 3.92
C LYS A 177 6.69 -5.19 2.66
N LYS A 178 5.49 -5.21 2.10
CA LYS A 178 5.02 -4.45 0.96
C LYS A 178 3.67 -3.86 1.29
N TYR A 179 3.57 -2.54 1.26
CA TYR A 179 2.34 -1.79 1.48
C TYR A 179 2.03 -0.96 0.26
N VAL A 180 0.76 -0.94 -0.15
CA VAL A 180 0.30 -0.10 -1.23
C VAL A 180 -0.37 1.13 -0.62
N PHE A 181 -0.01 2.31 -1.13
CA PHE A 181 -0.57 3.60 -0.74
C PHE A 181 -1.15 4.27 -1.97
N ASP A 182 -2.46 4.40 -2.00
CA ASP A 182 -3.23 5.00 -3.08
C ASP A 182 -3.81 6.33 -2.58
N PHE A 183 -3.41 7.44 -3.21
CA PHE A 183 -3.80 8.80 -2.85
C PHE A 183 -4.96 9.27 -3.73
N ASP A 184 -5.67 10.30 -3.28
CA ASP A 184 -6.56 11.03 -4.17
C ASP A 184 -5.79 11.63 -5.36
N SER A 185 -6.52 12.00 -6.43
CA SER A 185 -5.94 12.55 -7.67
C SER A 185 -5.19 13.89 -7.48
N THR A 186 -5.25 14.49 -6.29
CA THR A 186 -4.51 15.70 -5.94
C THR A 186 -3.21 15.40 -5.18
N GLY A 187 -2.94 14.11 -4.89
CA GLY A 187 -1.83 13.65 -4.08
C GLY A 187 -1.86 14.18 -2.64
N GLN A 188 -3.01 14.68 -2.17
CA GLN A 188 -3.10 15.27 -0.84
C GLN A 188 -3.41 14.22 0.21
N ASN A 189 -4.44 13.40 -0.02
CA ASN A 189 -4.95 12.53 1.02
C ASN A 189 -4.86 11.07 0.61
N LEU A 190 -4.53 10.22 1.58
CA LEU A 190 -4.54 8.78 1.44
C LEU A 190 -5.99 8.31 1.29
N PHE A 191 -6.30 7.76 0.12
CA PHE A 191 -7.59 7.19 -0.20
C PHE A 191 -7.65 5.73 0.22
N TRP A 192 -6.64 4.93 -0.15
CA TRP A 192 -6.59 3.51 0.14
C TRP A 192 -5.21 3.02 0.56
N ILE A 193 -5.19 2.04 1.46
CA ILE A 193 -3.96 1.38 1.93
C ILE A 193 -4.17 -0.10 2.15
N ASP A 194 -3.21 -0.93 1.74
CA ASP A 194 -3.22 -2.36 2.03
C ASP A 194 -1.80 -2.92 2.18
N GLU A 195 -1.70 -4.16 2.67
CA GLU A 195 -0.44 -4.89 2.81
C GLU A 195 -0.45 -6.12 1.90
N ILE A 196 0.41 -6.15 0.90
CA ILE A 196 0.39 -7.18 -0.17
C ILE A 196 1.58 -8.12 -0.13
N SER A 197 2.34 -8.16 0.98
CA SER A 197 3.55 -9.00 1.08
C SER A 197 3.23 -10.48 0.94
N HIS A 198 2.11 -10.89 1.52
CA HIS A 198 1.60 -12.26 1.49
C HIS A 198 0.10 -12.21 1.25
N PRO A 199 -0.33 -12.03 -0.02
CA PRO A 199 -1.72 -11.81 -0.37
C PRO A 199 -2.50 -13.14 -0.27
N CYS A 200 -2.72 -13.58 0.97
CA CYS A 200 -3.34 -14.86 1.29
C CYS A 200 -4.74 -14.64 1.84
N ILE A 201 -5.70 -15.41 1.33
CA ILE A 201 -7.10 -15.36 1.72
C ILE A 201 -7.62 -16.77 2.00
N GLN A 202 -8.58 -16.85 2.91
CA GLN A 202 -9.38 -18.05 3.07
C GLN A 202 -10.72 -17.84 2.34
N LEU A 203 -10.99 -18.63 1.31
CA LEU A 203 -12.25 -18.55 0.59
C LEU A 203 -13.35 -19.17 1.46
N GLY A 204 -14.44 -18.42 1.67
CA GLY A 204 -15.57 -18.84 2.47
C GLY A 204 -16.88 -18.30 1.92
N GLN A 205 -17.99 -18.83 2.42
CA GLN A 205 -19.34 -18.36 2.09
C GLN A 205 -20.02 -17.75 3.33
N PRO A 206 -20.77 -16.65 3.17
CA PRO A 206 -21.55 -16.07 4.27
C PRO A 206 -22.46 -17.11 4.92
N GLY A 207 -22.34 -17.28 6.23
CA GLY A 207 -23.16 -18.21 7.01
C GLY A 207 -22.71 -19.69 6.93
N VAL A 208 -21.78 -20.04 6.05
CA VAL A 208 -21.19 -21.39 5.94
C VAL A 208 -19.79 -21.44 6.56
N GLY A 209 -19.08 -20.32 6.51
CA GLY A 209 -17.70 -20.22 6.98
C GLY A 209 -16.69 -20.52 5.87
N ALA A 210 -15.47 -20.86 6.24
CA ALA A 210 -14.42 -21.18 5.30
C ALA A 210 -14.71 -22.47 4.51
N LEU A 211 -14.58 -22.39 3.19
CA LEU A 211 -14.77 -23.52 2.27
C LEU A 211 -13.44 -24.09 1.77
N THR A 212 -12.34 -23.36 1.97
CA THR A 212 -11.01 -23.75 1.50
C THR A 212 -9.97 -23.62 2.61
N SER A 213 -8.88 -24.35 2.45
CA SER A 213 -7.60 -24.01 3.06
C SER A 213 -7.19 -22.59 2.65
N CYS A 214 -6.38 -21.94 3.48
CA CYS A 214 -5.81 -20.64 3.16
C CYS A 214 -5.00 -20.73 1.85
N ARG A 215 -5.28 -19.83 0.90
CA ARG A 215 -4.68 -19.77 -0.44
C ARG A 215 -3.99 -18.43 -0.64
N CYS A 216 -2.81 -18.43 -1.24
CA CYS A 216 -2.10 -17.19 -1.58
C CYS A 216 -2.15 -16.94 -3.08
N LEU A 217 -2.33 -15.68 -3.43
CA LEU A 217 -2.26 -15.24 -4.82
C LEU A 217 -0.81 -15.20 -5.27
N VAL A 218 -0.56 -15.82 -6.42
CA VAL A 218 0.74 -15.79 -7.09
C VAL A 218 0.51 -15.28 -8.51
N PRO A 219 1.09 -14.12 -8.87
CA PRO A 219 1.07 -13.68 -10.25
C PRO A 219 1.92 -14.61 -11.10
N ASN A 220 1.34 -15.14 -12.17
CA ASN A 220 2.01 -15.96 -13.16
C ASN A 220 2.09 -15.20 -14.48
N LEU A 221 3.24 -15.28 -15.15
CA LEU A 221 3.44 -14.69 -16.46
C LEU A 221 3.48 -15.79 -17.50
N GLU A 222 2.42 -15.93 -18.29
CA GLU A 222 2.33 -16.89 -19.39
C GLU A 222 2.00 -16.17 -20.69
N ASN A 223 2.80 -16.40 -21.75
CA ASN A 223 2.59 -15.78 -23.06
C ASN A 223 2.45 -14.24 -23.03
N ASN A 224 3.26 -13.57 -22.20
CA ASN A 224 3.21 -12.12 -21.94
C ASN A 224 1.89 -11.60 -21.34
N LYS A 225 1.00 -12.49 -20.91
CA LYS A 225 -0.20 -12.17 -20.14
C LYS A 225 0.01 -12.57 -18.69
N TYR A 226 -0.39 -11.70 -17.78
CA TYR A 226 -0.43 -12.07 -16.38
C TYR A 226 -1.73 -12.78 -16.06
N ASP A 227 -1.64 -13.84 -15.28
CA ASP A 227 -2.76 -14.51 -14.64
C ASP A 227 -2.49 -14.60 -13.14
N LEU A 228 -3.53 -14.82 -12.36
CA LEU A 228 -3.44 -15.06 -10.92
C LEU A 228 -3.80 -16.50 -10.62
N SER A 229 -2.86 -17.23 -10.05
CA SER A 229 -3.13 -18.55 -9.51
C SER A 229 -3.15 -18.52 -7.99
N PHE A 230 -3.82 -19.54 -7.43
CA PHE A 230 -3.92 -19.75 -5.99
C PHE A 230 -3.07 -20.93 -5.61
N VAL A 231 -2.06 -20.71 -4.77
CA VAL A 231 -1.26 -21.78 -4.19
C VAL A 231 -1.67 -22.04 -2.75
N GLU A 232 -1.65 -23.31 -2.36
CA GLU A 232 -1.83 -23.73 -0.98
C GLU A 232 -0.54 -23.41 -0.22
N SER A 233 -0.50 -22.30 0.52
CA SER A 233 0.72 -21.87 1.19
C SER A 233 0.44 -20.88 2.31
N CYS A 234 -0.10 -21.37 3.40
CA CYS A 234 -0.07 -20.61 4.64
C CYS A 234 0.86 -21.39 5.56
N GLY A 235 2.13 -20.98 5.59
CA GLY A 235 3.03 -21.43 6.64
C GLY A 235 2.46 -21.08 8.02
N ASP A 236 3.14 -21.49 9.09
CA ASP A 236 2.70 -21.25 10.47
C ASP A 236 2.51 -19.75 10.86
N SER A 237 2.85 -18.82 9.95
CA SER A 237 2.81 -17.37 10.14
C SER A 237 1.63 -16.66 9.47
N ALA A 238 0.64 -17.37 8.92
CA ALA A 238 -0.52 -16.72 8.33
C ALA A 238 -1.50 -16.30 9.43
N ASP A 239 -1.55 -15.00 9.72
CA ASP A 239 -2.69 -14.34 10.38
C ASP A 239 -3.91 -14.46 9.45
N VAL A 240 -4.54 -15.63 9.44
CA VAL A 240 -5.71 -15.92 8.61
C VAL A 240 -6.90 -15.17 9.19
N ALA A 241 -7.50 -14.26 8.41
CA ALA A 241 -8.85 -13.75 8.69
C ALA A 241 -9.81 -14.94 8.80
N HIS A 242 -10.13 -15.32 10.03
CA HIS A 242 -11.21 -16.25 10.26
C HIS A 242 -12.53 -15.57 9.90
N ALA A 243 -13.13 -16.03 8.79
CA ALA A 243 -14.55 -15.85 8.55
C ALA A 243 -15.30 -16.39 9.78
N GLU A 244 -16.00 -15.49 10.47
CA GLU A 244 -16.63 -15.75 11.77
C GLU A 244 -17.40 -17.08 11.78
N ARG A 245 -16.99 -18.00 12.67
CA ARG A 245 -17.90 -19.01 13.20
C ARG A 245 -18.92 -18.25 14.06
N LYS A 246 -20.18 -18.24 13.63
CA LYS A 246 -21.31 -17.96 14.52
C LYS A 246 -21.55 -19.16 15.42
#